data_AF-A0A931G8X5-F1
#
_entry.id   AF-A0A931G8X5-F1
#
_cell.length_a   1.000
_cell.length_b   1.000
_cell.length_c   1.000
_cell.angle_alpha   90.00
_cell.angle_beta   90.00
_cell.angle_gamma   90.00
#
_symmetry.space_group_name_H-M   'P 1'
#
loop_
_entity.id
_entity.type
_entity.pdbx_description
1 polymer ?
#
loop_
_entity_poly.entity_id
_entity_poly.type
_entity_poly.pdbx_seq_one_letter_code
_entity_poly.pdbx_strand_id
1 'polypeptide(L)'
;RDPDLCTKCGKCENHCPGLIQIRQKQQIRSPECSACLSCVAVCPEKNAIRFSLPPVRSSFRHALPGIVIAVLFVAGIAAARLSGNWHNSISKQAYLAHVTRPPSVQTGGHPEIDVEKMKKMIQAMKARRAQTAPFIEMKGE
;
A
#
# COMPACT_ATOMS: atom_id res chain seq x y z
N ARG A 1 5.31 18.16 -0.93
CA ARG A 1 5.17 18.74 0.42
C ARG A 1 5.35 20.23 0.30
N ASP A 2 4.41 20.98 0.83
CA ASP A 2 4.51 22.43 0.95
C ASP A 2 5.30 22.77 2.23
N PRO A 3 6.42 23.51 2.16
CA PRO A 3 7.21 23.85 3.34
C PRO A 3 6.47 24.76 4.32
N ASP A 4 5.60 25.65 3.82
CA ASP A 4 4.97 26.71 4.61
C ASP A 4 3.77 26.17 5.41
N LEU A 5 3.11 25.14 4.88
CA LEU A 5 1.99 24.46 5.53
C LEU A 5 2.42 23.33 6.46
N CYS A 6 3.68 22.89 6.42
CA CYS A 6 4.10 21.67 7.10
C CYS A 6 4.66 21.92 8.50
N THR A 7 3.95 21.45 9.51
CA THR A 7 4.34 21.52 10.94
C THR A 7 5.38 20.49 11.38
N LYS A 8 5.92 19.67 10.45
CA LYS A 8 6.92 18.60 10.73
C LYS A 8 6.51 17.59 11.83
N CYS A 9 5.20 17.39 12.05
CA CYS A 9 4.65 16.50 13.09
C CYS A 9 5.00 15.01 12.97
N GLY A 10 5.43 14.53 11.79
CA GLY A 10 5.91 13.16 11.57
C GLY A 10 4.83 12.10 11.33
N LYS A 11 3.54 12.43 11.43
CA LYS A 11 2.43 11.48 11.19
C LYS A 11 2.51 10.79 9.82
N CYS A 12 2.93 11.52 8.80
CA CYS A 12 3.09 11.00 7.44
C CYS A 12 4.18 9.92 7.32
N GLU A 13 5.27 10.02 8.09
CA GLU A 13 6.35 9.03 8.10
C GLU A 13 5.92 7.77 8.85
N ASN A 14 5.24 7.93 9.99
CA ASN A 14 4.73 6.81 10.81
C ASN A 14 3.71 5.93 10.06
N HIS A 15 2.98 6.50 9.11
CA HIS A 15 2.00 5.77 8.28
C HIS A 15 2.54 5.41 6.89
N CYS A 16 3.81 5.69 6.60
CA CYS A 16 4.41 5.33 5.32
C CYS A 16 4.89 3.88 5.36
N PRO A 17 4.29 2.94 4.62
CA PRO A 17 4.77 1.56 4.58
C PRO A 17 6.17 1.43 3.96
N GLY A 18 6.58 2.39 3.12
CA GLY A 18 7.91 2.46 2.52
C GLY A 18 8.97 3.17 3.37
N LEU A 19 8.66 3.51 4.63
CA LEU A 19 9.60 4.12 5.59
C LEU A 19 10.32 5.37 5.04
N ILE A 20 9.66 6.13 4.19
CA ILE A 20 10.22 7.31 3.53
C ILE A 20 10.33 8.45 4.54
N GLN A 21 11.48 9.12 4.58
CA GLN A 21 11.70 10.36 5.35
C GLN A 21 11.03 11.56 4.67
N ILE A 22 9.69 11.61 4.74
CA ILE A 22 8.84 12.60 4.06
C ILE A 22 9.14 14.04 4.53
N ARG A 23 9.44 14.27 5.80
CA ARG A 23 9.67 15.62 6.35
C ARG A 23 10.90 16.31 5.78
N GLN A 24 11.87 15.52 5.33
CA GLN A 24 13.14 16.03 4.77
C GLN A 24 13.06 16.32 3.27
N LYS A 25 11.97 15.93 2.59
CA LYS A 25 11.83 16.04 1.13
C LYS A 25 10.70 17.00 0.76
N GLN A 26 10.93 17.86 -0.23
CA GLN A 26 9.84 18.63 -0.85
C GLN A 26 9.05 17.78 -1.86
N GLN A 27 9.75 16.95 -2.63
CA GLN A 27 9.16 16.01 -3.59
C GLN A 27 9.66 14.59 -3.33
N ILE A 28 8.74 13.62 -3.39
CA ILE A 28 9.07 12.20 -3.23
C ILE A 28 9.18 11.58 -4.63
N ARG A 29 10.37 11.09 -4.99
CA ARG A 29 10.63 10.30 -6.22
C ARG A 29 11.37 9.00 -5.89
N SER A 30 11.04 8.41 -4.74
CA SER A 30 11.68 7.19 -4.23
C SER A 30 11.06 5.94 -4.84
N PRO A 31 11.83 4.89 -5.15
CA PRO A 31 11.27 3.59 -5.55
C PRO A 31 10.38 2.97 -4.46
N GLU A 32 10.68 3.26 -3.19
CA GLU A 32 9.86 2.85 -2.04
C GLU A 32 8.45 3.48 -2.01
N CYS A 33 8.18 4.49 -2.84
CA CYS A 33 6.88 5.14 -2.87
C CYS A 33 5.92 4.36 -3.78
N SER A 34 5.05 3.56 -3.17
CA SER A 34 3.98 2.81 -3.86
C SER A 34 2.76 3.64 -4.26
N ALA A 35 2.80 4.97 -4.07
CA ALA A 35 1.66 5.87 -4.29
C ALA A 35 0.36 5.45 -3.54
N CYS A 36 0.48 4.84 -2.36
CA CYS A 36 -0.66 4.41 -1.54
C CYS A 36 -1.47 5.55 -0.89
N LEU A 37 -0.97 6.79 -0.93
CA LEU A 37 -1.61 8.00 -0.42
C LEU A 37 -1.87 8.06 1.10
N SER A 38 -1.41 7.10 1.90
CA SER A 38 -1.56 7.13 3.37
C SER A 38 -1.02 8.42 4.00
N CYS A 39 0.11 8.94 3.50
CA CYS A 39 0.70 10.19 3.98
C CYS A 39 -0.17 11.43 3.76
N VAL A 40 -0.98 11.43 2.69
CA VAL A 40 -1.94 12.51 2.41
C VAL A 40 -3.13 12.38 3.35
N ALA A 41 -3.66 11.17 3.52
CA ALA A 41 -4.85 10.91 4.35
C ALA A 41 -4.65 11.26 5.83
N VAL A 42 -3.46 11.02 6.39
CA VAL A 42 -3.17 11.26 7.82
C VAL A 42 -2.60 12.65 8.12
N CYS A 43 -2.36 13.47 7.09
CA CYS A 43 -1.77 14.80 7.30
C CYS A 43 -2.81 15.72 7.97
N PRO A 44 -2.53 16.27 9.16
CA PRO A 44 -3.47 17.18 9.83
C PRO A 44 -3.56 18.54 9.11
N GLU A 45 -2.49 18.93 8.41
CA GLU A 45 -2.40 20.19 7.69
C GLU A 45 -2.98 20.03 6.28
N LYS A 46 -4.08 20.74 6.02
CA LYS A 46 -4.74 20.71 4.71
C LYS A 46 -3.75 21.12 3.62
N ASN A 47 -3.68 20.34 2.54
CA ASN A 47 -2.84 20.59 1.36
C ASN A 47 -1.32 20.64 1.60
N ALA A 48 -0.81 20.38 2.81
CA ALA A 48 0.63 20.34 3.07
C ALA A 48 1.32 19.19 2.32
N ILE A 49 0.61 18.11 2.02
CA ILE A 49 1.06 17.01 1.18
C ILE A 49 0.02 16.80 0.08
N ARG A 50 0.48 16.75 -1.18
CA ARG A 50 -0.35 16.51 -2.36
C ARG A 50 0.34 15.50 -3.28
N PHE A 51 -0.46 14.66 -3.92
CA PHE A 51 -0.02 13.83 -5.02
C PHE A 51 -0.39 14.55 -6.32
N SER A 52 0.58 14.71 -7.21
CA SER A 52 0.37 15.34 -8.51
C SER A 52 1.22 14.63 -9.54
N LEU A 53 0.64 14.39 -10.71
CA LEU A 53 1.41 13.94 -11.85
C LEU A 53 2.33 15.07 -12.34
N PRO A 54 3.52 14.74 -12.84
CA PRO A 54 4.35 15.74 -13.50
C PRO A 54 3.57 16.37 -14.67
N PRO A 55 3.72 17.68 -14.90
CA PRO A 55 3.04 18.35 -16.01
C PRO A 55 3.47 17.70 -17.33
N VAL A 56 2.49 17.33 -18.16
CA VAL A 56 2.74 16.75 -19.48
C VAL A 56 3.30 17.85 -20.39
N ARG A 57 4.63 17.89 -20.54
CA ARG A 57 5.29 18.70 -21.55
C ARG A 57 5.38 17.88 -22.84
N SER A 58 4.27 17.81 -23.58
CA SER A 58 4.23 17.06 -24.84
C SER A 58 4.93 17.86 -25.94
N SER A 59 6.09 17.37 -26.36
CA SER A 59 6.56 17.62 -27.72
C SER A 59 6.37 16.33 -28.50
N PHE A 60 5.55 16.38 -29.56
CA PHE A 60 5.21 15.23 -30.42
C PHE A 60 6.45 14.46 -30.89
N ARG A 61 7.62 15.12 -30.96
CA ARG A 61 8.92 14.52 -31.26
C ARG A 61 9.32 13.37 -30.31
N HIS A 62 8.90 13.40 -29.04
CA HIS A 62 9.21 12.33 -28.07
C HIS A 62 8.19 11.18 -28.09
N ALA A 63 7.07 11.31 -28.81
CA ALA A 63 6.06 10.26 -28.88
C ALA A 63 6.46 9.14 -29.85
N LEU A 64 7.24 9.45 -30.89
CA LEU A 64 7.66 8.50 -31.92
C LEU A 64 8.33 7.22 -31.36
N PRO A 65 9.37 7.28 -30.50
CA PRO A 65 9.96 6.05 -29.95
C PRO A 65 8.95 5.24 -29.12
N GLY A 66 8.05 5.91 -28.38
CA GLY A 66 6.99 5.25 -27.62
C GLY A 66 6.00 4.51 -28.52
N ILE A 67 5.60 5.13 -29.64
CA ILE A 67 4.72 4.52 -30.64
C ILE A 67 5.41 3.32 -31.29
N VAL A 68 6.68 3.45 -31.69
CA VAL A 68 7.45 2.34 -32.29
C VAL A 68 7.51 1.15 -31.34
N ILE A 69 7.84 1.37 -30.07
CA ILE A 69 7.87 0.30 -29.05
C ILE A 69 6.49 -0.34 -28.89
N ALA A 70 5.43 0.46 -28.80
CA ALA A 70 4.06 -0.05 -28.66
C ALA A 70 3.65 -0.90 -29.88
N VAL A 71 3.97 -0.45 -31.09
CA VAL A 71 3.69 -1.19 -32.33
C VAL A 71 4.47 -2.50 -32.37
N LEU A 72 5.78 -2.48 -32.06
CA LEU A 72 6.60 -3.69 -32.02
C LEU A 72 6.08 -4.69 -30.98
N PHE A 73 5.66 -4.21 -29.81
CA PHE A 73 5.10 -5.04 -28.76
C PHE A 73 3.79 -5.72 -29.19
N VAL A 74 2.85 -4.96 -29.74
CA VAL A 74 1.57 -5.49 -30.24
C VAL A 74 1.80 -6.44 -31.42
N ALA A 75 2.68 -6.08 -32.34
CA ALA A 75 3.03 -6.92 -33.49
C ALA A 75 3.67 -8.24 -33.05
N GLY A 76 4.58 -8.21 -32.07
CA GLY A 76 5.20 -9.41 -31.51
C GLY A 76 4.19 -10.35 -30.84
N ILE A 77 3.28 -9.81 -30.03
CA ILE A 77 2.19 -10.59 -29.43
C ILE A 77 1.29 -11.19 -30.51
N ALA A 78 0.89 -10.39 -31.50
CA ALA A 78 0.04 -10.86 -32.59
C ALA A 78 0.72 -11.96 -33.41
N ALA A 79 2.00 -11.80 -33.74
CA ALA A 79 2.78 -12.81 -34.44
C ALA A 79 2.87 -14.11 -33.64
N ALA A 80 3.19 -14.04 -32.34
CA ALA A 80 3.28 -15.22 -31.48
C ALA A 80 1.93 -15.94 -31.31
N ARG A 81 0.82 -15.18 -31.30
CA ARG A 81 -0.54 -15.71 -31.31
C ARG A 81 -0.85 -16.42 -32.64
N LEU A 82 -0.61 -15.75 -33.77
CA LEU A 82 -0.90 -16.30 -35.11
C LEU A 82 -0.02 -17.52 -35.44
N SER A 83 1.22 -17.57 -34.96
CA SER A 83 2.13 -18.69 -35.19
C SER A 83 1.83 -19.93 -34.33
N GLY A 84 0.82 -19.89 -33.45
CA GLY A 84 0.51 -20.99 -32.54
C GLY A 84 1.32 -20.98 -31.25
N ASN A 85 2.43 -20.23 -31.18
CA ASN A 85 3.39 -20.27 -30.07
C ASN A 85 2.88 -19.65 -28.77
N TRP A 86 1.82 -18.82 -28.83
CA TRP A 86 1.23 -18.17 -27.66
C TRP A 86 -0.25 -18.53 -27.51
N HIS A 87 -0.55 -19.79 -27.18
CA HIS A 87 -1.88 -20.23 -26.77
C HIS A 87 -1.88 -20.80 -25.37
N ASN A 88 -2.99 -20.64 -24.65
CA ASN A 88 -3.19 -21.33 -23.38
C ASN A 88 -3.67 -22.75 -23.66
N SER A 89 -3.08 -23.75 -23.00
CA SER A 89 -3.51 -25.15 -23.11
C SER A 89 -4.86 -25.40 -22.41
N ILE A 90 -5.29 -24.49 -21.53
CA ILE A 90 -6.53 -24.58 -20.78
C ILE A 90 -7.59 -23.72 -21.48
N SER A 91 -8.76 -24.32 -21.74
CA SER A 91 -9.90 -23.59 -22.28
C SER A 91 -10.41 -22.55 -21.28
N LYS A 92 -11.03 -21.46 -21.78
CA LYS A 92 -11.63 -20.43 -20.92
C LYS A 92 -12.63 -21.03 -19.93
N GLN A 93 -13.41 -22.03 -20.35
CA GLN A 93 -14.40 -22.69 -19.51
C GLN A 93 -13.74 -23.50 -18.39
N ALA A 94 -12.69 -24.26 -18.68
CA ALA A 94 -11.93 -24.99 -17.67
C ALA A 94 -11.28 -24.04 -16.67
N TYR A 95 -10.65 -22.96 -17.15
CA TYR A 95 -10.10 -21.91 -16.29
C TYR A 95 -11.16 -21.32 -15.36
N LEU A 96 -12.32 -20.93 -15.90
CA LEU A 96 -13.41 -20.36 -15.11
C LEU A 96 -13.92 -21.37 -14.08
N ALA A 97 -14.13 -22.64 -14.45
CA ALA A 97 -14.57 -23.66 -13.52
C ALA A 97 -13.63 -23.82 -12.30
N HIS A 98 -12.32 -23.59 -12.48
CA HIS A 98 -11.35 -23.61 -11.38
C HIS A 98 -11.38 -22.33 -10.52
N VAL A 99 -11.52 -21.15 -11.13
CA VAL A 99 -11.49 -19.86 -10.41
C VAL A 99 -12.83 -19.54 -9.73
N THR A 100 -13.95 -19.95 -10.32
CA THR A 100 -15.28 -19.73 -9.75
C THR A 100 -15.66 -20.81 -8.73
N ARG A 101 -14.91 -21.91 -8.67
CA ARG A 101 -15.01 -22.82 -7.53
C ARG A 101 -14.57 -22.00 -6.31
N PRO A 102 -15.44 -21.74 -5.32
CA PRO A 102 -14.98 -21.15 -4.09
C PRO A 102 -13.83 -22.04 -3.63
N PRO A 103 -12.64 -21.47 -3.36
CA PRO A 103 -11.57 -22.29 -2.83
C PRO A 103 -12.17 -23.04 -1.64
N SER A 104 -11.95 -24.36 -1.58
CA SER A 104 -11.99 -25.03 -0.29
C SER A 104 -10.82 -24.43 0.47
N VAL A 105 -11.01 -23.22 0.98
CA VAL A 105 -10.19 -22.69 2.04
C VAL A 105 -10.49 -23.67 3.16
N GLN A 106 -9.65 -24.71 3.24
CA GLN A 106 -9.35 -25.26 4.53
C GLN A 106 -8.72 -24.09 5.25
N THR A 107 -9.55 -23.29 5.91
CA THR A 107 -9.14 -22.48 7.03
C THR A 107 -8.60 -23.51 8.00
N GLY A 108 -7.33 -23.90 7.84
CA GLY A 108 -6.59 -24.64 8.85
C GLY A 108 -6.80 -23.84 10.12
N GLY A 109 -7.50 -24.45 11.07
CA GLY A 109 -8.24 -23.75 12.11
C GLY A 109 -7.42 -22.63 12.73
N HIS A 110 -7.81 -21.39 12.48
CA HIS A 110 -7.70 -20.43 13.55
C HIS A 110 -8.61 -20.98 14.65
N PRO A 111 -8.10 -21.28 15.86
CA PRO A 111 -8.98 -21.59 16.96
C PRO A 111 -9.99 -20.45 17.04
N GLU A 112 -11.27 -20.81 17.12
CA GLU A 112 -12.34 -19.83 17.31
C GLU A 112 -11.87 -18.84 18.37
N ILE A 113 -11.78 -17.57 17.97
CA ILE A 113 -11.32 -16.53 18.86
C ILE A 113 -12.41 -16.39 19.91
N ASP A 114 -12.20 -17.02 21.07
CA ASP A 114 -13.08 -16.86 22.23
C ASP A 114 -12.99 -15.40 22.68
N VAL A 115 -13.97 -14.62 22.21
CA VAL A 115 -14.11 -13.18 22.47
C VAL A 115 -14.15 -12.92 23.98
N GLU A 116 -14.68 -13.86 24.76
CA GLU A 116 -14.79 -13.74 26.20
C GLU A 116 -13.45 -13.99 26.90
N LYS A 117 -12.67 -14.97 26.43
CA LYS A 117 -11.27 -15.15 26.86
C LYS A 117 -10.42 -13.92 26.52
N MET A 118 -10.58 -13.34 25.33
CA MET A 118 -9.87 -12.13 24.94
C MET A 118 -10.24 -10.93 25.82
N LYS A 119 -11.55 -10.70 26.07
CA LYS A 119 -12.03 -9.64 26.97
C LYS A 119 -11.47 -9.79 28.38
N LYS A 120 -11.47 -10.99 28.94
CA LYS A 120 -10.87 -11.28 30.26
C LYS A 120 -9.40 -10.96 30.29
N MET A 121 -8.66 -11.30 29.23
CA MET A 121 -7.23 -10.98 29.12
C MET A 121 -6.99 -9.46 29.08
N ILE A 122 -7.79 -8.71 28.31
CA ILE A 122 -7.72 -7.24 28.26
C ILE A 122 -8.03 -6.61 29.62
N GLN A 123 -9.06 -7.09 30.32
CA GLN A 123 -9.41 -6.60 31.66
C GLN A 123 -8.29 -6.91 32.68
N ALA A 124 -7.73 -8.11 32.66
CA ALA A 124 -6.60 -8.48 33.52
C ALA A 124 -5.36 -7.60 33.27
N MET A 125 -5.06 -7.27 32.01
CA MET A 125 -3.98 -6.34 31.67
C MET A 125 -4.24 -4.92 32.19
N LYS A 126 -5.49 -4.42 32.11
CA LYS A 126 -5.89 -3.12 32.67
C LYS A 126 -5.77 -3.09 34.20
N ALA A 127 -6.24 -4.14 34.88
CA ALA A 127 -6.15 -4.27 36.32
C ALA A 127 -4.69 -4.31 36.81
N ARG A 128 -3.82 -5.07 36.12
CA ARG A 128 -2.37 -5.07 36.41
C ARG A 128 -1.75 -3.69 36.23
N ARG A 129 -2.07 -2.96 35.16
CA ARG A 129 -1.60 -1.57 34.96
C ARG A 129 -2.06 -0.62 36.06
N ALA A 130 -3.29 -0.75 36.54
CA ALA A 130 -3.79 0.06 37.65
C ALA A 130 -3.07 -0.27 38.97
N GLN A 131 -2.69 -1.53 39.18
CA GLN A 131 -1.95 -1.97 40.36
C GLN A 131 -0.46 -1.61 40.33
N THR A 132 0.15 -1.46 39.15
CA THR A 132 1.55 -0.98 39.01
C THR A 132 1.68 0.53 38.86
N ALA A 133 0.56 1.26 38.73
CA ALA A 133 0.54 2.73 38.69
C ALA A 133 0.95 3.45 40.00
N PRO A 134 0.86 2.91 41.23
CA PRO A 134 1.15 3.70 42.43
C PRO A 134 2.66 3.85 42.74
N PHE A 135 3.58 3.35 41.90
CA PHE A 135 5.03 3.49 42.16
C PHE A 135 5.66 4.76 41.56
N ILE A 136 4.99 5.46 40.63
CA ILE A 136 5.51 6.70 40.01
C ILE A 136 4.77 7.94 40.57
N GLU A 137 4.67 8.07 41.88
CA GLU A 137 4.23 9.33 42.52
C GLU A 137 5.02 9.67 43.80
N MET A 138 6.02 8.87 44.19
CA MET A 138 6.81 9.06 45.44
C MET A 138 8.34 9.17 45.23
N LYS A 139 8.80 9.75 44.11
CA LYS A 139 10.24 10.09 43.92
C LYS A 139 10.42 11.46 43.27
N GLY A 140 9.63 12.43 43.75
CA GLY A 140 9.76 13.84 43.43
C GLY A 140 9.87 14.65 44.72
N GLU A 141 11.00 14.51 45.40
CA GLU A 141 11.55 15.51 46.33
C GLU A 141 13.07 15.48 46.24
#